data_AF-A0A6P8XAI9-F1
#
_entry.id   AF-A0A6P8XAI9-F1
#
_cell.length_a   1.000
_cell.length_b   1.000
_cell.length_c   1.000
_cell.angle_alpha   90.00
_cell.angle_beta   90.00
_cell.angle_gamma   90.00
#
_symmetry.space_group_name_H-M   'P 1'
#
loop_
_entity.id
_entity.type
_entity.pdbx_description
1 polymer ?
#
loop_
_entity_poly.entity_id
_entity_poly.type
_entity_poly.pdbx_seq_one_letter_code
_entity_poly.pdbx_strand_id
1 'polypeptide(L)'
;MFILVSSVMTWAMTKSQNPEETNVLLTEEEFRRRRPHPNFKTHHNLEKLVLELGKGKRSKLTGYVVACGLQYGKGENLFHYFFKVSWLMQMPQVPLFGRGTNHIPMIHVYDLGGVIQNIIELRPRTKYILAVDDSKNTLEEIVKMISNTLGPGEINLLSDQDAITMKAFKPEELAYLNISLRLDSFVIKDSFSLAWTSVAGMVENMANIVEEYQNTRQLLPIRICVVGPPAVGKTTVSEKLCNHYKIHHIRIKEVIKEKITQLKERIDGADPESVSEDVAADAAKTQLEICNKSMEMNAGRLADYLVFDILQEKLNSPPCRNQGFVLDGFPKTYEQGKLIFSEEDPENQDVMIKAPLYIKKITPEHVFALNATDGFLTQRARGLPQSVAEEMRYTEEELSSRLTRYREFSAAEETLLDYFDELEIHPEHIDVTTDDPEYADVVKKITELVGAPKNYGLSREEQEEEERKKEEERKQKVAAEAAERKRRNEAALAEMAAQYDEWQENLSEVQRQEKELHDAHSLPLRNYLMKYVMPSLTAAMTECTRIKPEDPVDFLAEHLLQKNQQE
;
A
#
# COMPACT_ATOMS: atom_id res chain seq x y z
N MET A 1 34.75 14.99 -33.80
CA MET A 1 33.55 15.82 -33.59
C MET A 1 33.20 15.72 -32.12
N PHE A 2 32.79 16.84 -31.51
CA PHE A 2 32.38 16.91 -30.11
C PHE A 2 31.04 17.64 -30.05
N ILE A 3 30.03 17.05 -29.41
CA ILE A 3 28.70 17.62 -29.27
C ILE A 3 28.48 17.86 -27.77
N LEU A 4 28.39 19.12 -27.37
CA LEU A 4 28.02 19.52 -26.02
C LEU A 4 26.50 19.64 -25.95
N VAL A 5 25.85 18.77 -25.18
CA VAL A 5 24.45 18.95 -24.79
C VAL A 5 24.41 19.90 -23.59
N SER A 6 23.84 21.08 -23.80
CA SER A 6 23.68 22.15 -22.82
C SER A 6 22.19 22.42 -22.59
N SER A 7 21.86 23.36 -21.69
CA SER A 7 20.49 23.67 -21.29
C SER A 7 20.09 25.08 -21.70
N VAL A 8 18.80 25.26 -22.02
CA VAL A 8 18.14 26.57 -22.16
C VAL A 8 18.28 27.48 -20.93
N MET A 9 18.69 26.97 -19.76
CA MET A 9 19.03 27.80 -18.60
C MET A 9 20.18 28.78 -18.86
N THR A 10 21.00 28.56 -19.90
CA THR A 10 21.99 29.55 -20.37
C THR A 10 21.35 30.78 -21.04
N TRP A 11 20.03 30.74 -21.27
CA TRP A 11 19.20 31.82 -21.81
C TRP A 11 18.23 32.43 -20.79
N ALA A 12 18.07 31.86 -19.60
CA ALA A 12 16.99 32.18 -18.66
C ALA A 12 16.80 33.66 -18.30
N MET A 13 17.87 34.47 -18.33
CA MET A 13 17.82 35.91 -17.98
C MET A 13 17.84 36.82 -19.22
N THR A 14 17.67 36.26 -20.40
CA THR A 14 17.67 36.98 -21.68
C THR A 14 16.33 37.70 -21.84
N LYS A 15 16.38 39.02 -22.03
CA LYS A 15 15.17 39.82 -22.29
C LYS A 15 14.99 39.99 -23.79
N SER A 16 13.73 40.01 -24.24
CA SER A 16 13.35 40.43 -25.61
C SER A 16 13.89 41.83 -25.90
N GLN A 17 14.18 42.11 -27.18
CA GLN A 17 14.68 43.41 -27.66
C GLN A 17 13.67 44.54 -27.40
N ASN A 18 12.37 44.22 -27.35
CA ASN A 18 11.28 45.18 -27.09
C ASN A 18 10.47 44.72 -25.86
N PRO A 19 10.58 45.40 -24.70
CA PRO A 19 9.82 45.04 -23.50
C PRO A 19 8.31 45.33 -23.62
N GLU A 20 7.88 46.09 -24.64
CA GLU A 20 6.45 46.36 -24.93
C GLU A 20 5.83 45.33 -25.89
N GLU A 21 6.64 44.54 -26.61
CA GLU A 21 6.17 43.47 -27.48
C GLU A 21 6.39 42.12 -26.80
N THR A 22 5.36 41.65 -26.09
CA THR A 22 5.35 40.39 -25.32
C THR A 22 5.49 39.11 -26.18
N ASN A 23 5.56 39.23 -27.51
CA ASN A 23 5.49 38.11 -28.47
C ASN A 23 6.77 37.84 -29.27
N VAL A 24 7.90 38.52 -28.99
CA VAL A 24 9.13 38.28 -29.74
C VAL A 24 9.75 36.92 -29.36
N LEU A 25 9.93 36.04 -30.36
CA LEU A 25 10.58 34.74 -30.21
C LEU A 25 12.11 34.90 -30.27
N LEU A 26 12.81 34.27 -29.33
CA LEU A 26 14.28 34.24 -29.32
C LEU A 26 14.78 33.08 -30.20
N THR A 27 15.71 33.37 -31.12
CA THR A 27 16.25 32.39 -32.08
C THR A 27 17.73 32.14 -31.87
N GLU A 28 18.28 31.13 -32.56
CA GLU A 28 19.70 30.77 -32.46
C GLU A 28 20.64 31.89 -32.93
N GLU A 29 20.18 32.85 -33.73
CA GLU A 29 21.00 33.98 -34.18
C GLU A 29 21.36 34.93 -33.02
N GLU A 30 20.49 35.00 -32.02
CA GLU A 30 20.65 35.88 -30.87
C GLU A 30 21.54 35.30 -29.76
N PHE A 31 22.14 34.12 -29.98
CA PHE A 31 22.90 33.39 -28.97
C PHE A 31 24.03 34.19 -28.32
N ARG A 32 24.55 35.19 -29.02
CA ARG A 32 25.63 36.06 -28.51
C ARG A 32 25.15 37.04 -27.44
N ARG A 33 23.85 37.38 -27.42
CA ARG A 33 23.24 38.33 -26.48
C ARG A 33 22.62 37.64 -25.25
N ARG A 34 22.60 36.31 -25.23
CA ARG A 34 21.99 35.54 -24.14
C ARG A 34 22.61 35.84 -22.78
N ARG A 35 21.77 35.77 -21.74
CA ARG A 35 22.18 35.89 -20.33
C ARG A 35 21.81 34.62 -19.57
N PRO A 36 22.79 33.92 -18.98
CA PRO A 36 22.52 32.70 -18.23
C PRO A 36 21.92 33.02 -16.85
N HIS A 37 21.18 32.07 -16.30
CA HIS A 37 20.83 32.07 -14.89
C HIS A 37 22.10 32.10 -14.02
N PRO A 38 22.10 32.74 -12.82
CA PRO A 38 23.26 32.79 -11.93
C PRO A 38 23.94 31.44 -11.67
N ASN A 39 23.14 30.38 -11.50
CA ASN A 39 23.63 29.01 -11.25
C ASN A 39 24.23 28.35 -12.52
N PHE A 40 24.01 28.91 -13.71
CA PHE A 40 24.40 28.33 -15.00
C PHE A 40 25.53 29.12 -15.70
N LYS A 41 26.21 30.02 -15.00
CA LYS A 41 27.36 30.77 -15.53
C LYS A 41 28.51 29.85 -15.99
N THR A 42 28.77 28.78 -15.24
CA THR A 42 29.76 27.76 -15.58
C THR A 42 29.40 27.02 -16.87
N HIS A 43 28.14 26.64 -17.04
CA HIS A 43 27.64 26.00 -18.27
C HIS A 43 27.82 26.92 -19.47
N HIS A 44 27.45 28.20 -19.35
CA HIS A 44 27.66 29.20 -20.42
C HIS A 44 29.14 29.38 -20.80
N ASN A 45 30.06 29.36 -19.82
CA ASN A 45 31.48 29.44 -20.09
C ASN A 45 31.99 28.18 -20.82
N LEU A 46 31.48 27.00 -20.45
CA LEU A 46 31.80 25.74 -21.14
C LEU A 46 31.32 25.75 -22.60
N GLU A 47 30.11 26.26 -22.87
CA GLU A 47 29.61 26.42 -24.24
C GLU A 47 30.55 27.30 -25.09
N LYS A 48 31.02 28.43 -24.54
CA LYS A 48 31.98 29.30 -25.24
C LYS A 48 33.28 28.59 -25.54
N LEU A 49 33.84 27.86 -24.56
CA LEU A 49 35.07 27.11 -24.72
C LEU A 49 34.95 26.09 -25.86
N VAL A 50 33.86 25.34 -25.93
CA VAL A 50 33.62 24.35 -26.99
C VAL A 50 33.55 25.01 -28.37
N LEU A 51 32.87 26.16 -28.48
CA LEU A 51 32.79 26.91 -29.73
C LEU A 51 34.14 27.52 -30.15
N GLU A 52 35.00 27.89 -29.20
CA GLU A 52 36.35 28.42 -29.46
C GLU A 52 37.33 27.32 -29.89
N LEU A 53 37.31 26.16 -29.22
CA LEU A 53 38.13 24.99 -29.57
C LEU A 53 37.86 24.52 -31.01
N GLY A 54 36.62 24.70 -31.50
CA GLY A 54 36.24 24.42 -32.89
C GLY A 54 36.76 25.40 -33.95
N LYS A 55 37.21 26.60 -33.56
CA LYS A 55 37.63 27.66 -34.50
C LYS A 55 39.15 27.73 -34.74
N GLY A 56 39.95 27.01 -33.95
CA GLY A 56 41.40 27.06 -34.05
C GLY A 56 41.91 26.48 -35.38
N LYS A 57 42.76 27.21 -36.12
CA LYS A 57 43.33 26.79 -37.43
C LYS A 57 44.12 25.46 -37.39
N ARG A 58 44.48 24.95 -36.21
CA ARG A 58 45.17 23.66 -35.99
C ARG A 58 44.29 22.58 -35.33
N SER A 59 43.03 22.90 -35.06
CA SER A 59 42.09 22.00 -34.39
C SER A 59 41.54 20.98 -35.38
N LYS A 60 41.72 19.68 -35.09
CA LYS A 60 41.02 18.58 -35.78
C LYS A 60 39.62 18.34 -35.20
N LEU A 61 39.19 19.13 -34.21
CA LEU A 61 37.97 18.92 -33.44
C LEU A 61 36.89 19.93 -33.85
N THR A 62 35.85 19.47 -34.54
CA THR A 62 34.62 20.25 -34.74
C THR A 62 33.74 20.16 -33.50
N GLY A 63 33.54 21.29 -32.82
CA GLY A 63 32.64 21.42 -31.67
C GLY A 63 31.25 21.91 -32.07
N TYR A 64 30.22 21.27 -31.53
CA TYR A 64 28.82 21.68 -31.61
C TYR A 64 28.27 21.90 -30.20
N VAL A 65 27.39 22.86 -30.04
CA VAL A 65 26.64 23.12 -28.81
C VAL A 65 25.16 23.00 -29.12
N VAL A 66 24.47 22.11 -28.42
CA VAL A 66 23.02 21.90 -28.51
C VAL A 66 22.41 22.39 -27.22
N ALA A 67 21.69 23.51 -27.25
CA ALA A 67 20.95 23.99 -26.09
C ALA A 67 19.55 23.37 -26.11
N CYS A 68 19.33 22.35 -25.27
CA CYS A 68 18.05 21.66 -25.21
C CYS A 68 17.08 22.35 -24.24
N GLY A 69 15.80 22.35 -24.61
CA GLY A 69 14.68 22.64 -23.71
C GLY A 69 14.62 21.67 -22.52
N LEU A 70 13.66 21.90 -21.62
CA LEU A 70 13.38 20.94 -20.56
C LEU A 70 12.91 19.62 -21.17
N GLN A 71 13.55 18.55 -20.74
CA GLN A 71 13.32 17.23 -21.32
C GLN A 71 12.08 16.58 -20.69
N TYR A 72 11.21 16.06 -21.54
CA TYR A 72 10.04 15.25 -21.19
C TYR A 72 10.02 13.99 -22.06
N GLY A 73 9.17 13.03 -21.73
CA GLY A 73 9.13 11.71 -22.35
C GLY A 73 9.59 10.59 -21.41
N LYS A 74 9.00 9.40 -21.58
CA LYS A 74 9.27 8.20 -20.76
C LYS A 74 8.98 8.43 -19.28
N GLY A 75 9.98 8.40 -18.42
CA GLY A 75 9.80 8.40 -16.96
C GLY A 75 9.68 9.79 -16.32
N GLU A 76 9.31 10.81 -17.10
CA GLU A 76 9.15 12.26 -16.83
C GLU A 76 9.89 12.81 -15.60
N ASN A 77 11.02 13.48 -15.82
CA ASN A 77 12.02 13.95 -14.86
C ASN A 77 11.52 15.07 -13.90
N LEU A 78 11.56 16.33 -14.35
CA LEU A 78 11.12 17.48 -13.56
C LEU A 78 9.60 17.47 -13.33
N PHE A 79 8.83 16.98 -14.32
CA PHE A 79 7.38 16.87 -14.24
C PHE A 79 6.90 15.66 -13.43
N HIS A 80 7.82 14.80 -12.95
CA HIS A 80 7.50 13.60 -12.18
C HIS A 80 6.49 13.87 -11.06
N TYR A 81 6.72 14.96 -10.32
CA TYR A 81 5.90 15.33 -9.18
C TYR A 81 4.43 15.49 -9.56
N PHE A 82 4.14 16.22 -10.64
CA PHE A 82 2.78 16.44 -11.11
C PHE A 82 2.13 15.13 -11.58
N PHE A 83 2.85 14.28 -12.32
CA PHE A 83 2.35 12.96 -12.71
C PHE A 83 2.06 12.08 -11.49
N LYS A 84 2.94 12.09 -10.49
CA LYS A 84 2.77 11.28 -9.28
C LYS A 84 1.55 11.73 -8.46
N VAL A 85 1.42 13.03 -8.22
CA VAL A 85 0.29 13.59 -7.47
C VAL A 85 -1.02 13.35 -8.21
N SER A 86 -1.04 13.60 -9.53
CA SER A 86 -2.21 13.32 -10.37
C SER A 86 -2.56 11.84 -10.43
N TRP A 87 -1.58 10.93 -10.41
CA TRP A 87 -1.85 9.48 -10.39
C TRP A 87 -2.44 9.00 -9.06
N LEU A 88 -1.89 9.48 -7.94
CA LEU A 88 -2.30 9.07 -6.61
C LEU A 88 -3.66 9.63 -6.22
N MET A 89 -4.05 10.80 -6.74
CA MET A 89 -5.34 11.47 -6.45
C MET A 89 -5.62 11.63 -4.96
N GLN A 90 -4.58 11.83 -4.15
CA GLN A 90 -4.73 12.07 -2.71
C GLN A 90 -5.29 13.47 -2.41
N MET A 91 -5.11 14.42 -3.34
CA MET A 91 -5.63 15.78 -3.22
C MET A 91 -6.70 16.02 -4.28
N PRO A 92 -7.77 16.77 -3.94
CA PRO A 92 -8.85 17.08 -4.89
C PRO A 92 -8.37 17.95 -6.04
N GLN A 93 -7.27 18.70 -5.84
CA GLN A 93 -6.70 19.62 -6.82
C GLN A 93 -5.19 19.43 -6.88
N VAL A 94 -4.63 19.50 -8.10
CA VAL A 94 -3.19 19.36 -8.32
C VAL A 94 -2.48 20.68 -8.00
N PRO A 95 -1.45 20.69 -7.14
CA PRO A 95 -0.79 21.90 -6.71
C PRO A 95 0.11 22.45 -7.82
N LEU A 96 -0.16 23.67 -8.26
CA LEU A 96 0.65 24.45 -9.17
C LEU A 96 1.45 25.47 -8.38
N PHE A 97 2.78 25.42 -8.46
CA PHE A 97 3.64 26.34 -7.73
C PHE A 97 3.93 27.59 -8.57
N GLY A 98 3.68 28.76 -7.96
CA GLY A 98 3.82 30.05 -8.62
C GLY A 98 2.56 30.45 -9.39
N ARG A 99 2.72 31.40 -10.33
CA ARG A 99 1.59 31.95 -11.11
C ARG A 99 1.22 31.12 -12.33
N GLY A 100 2.07 30.20 -12.77
CA GLY A 100 1.82 29.35 -13.94
C GLY A 100 1.88 30.04 -15.31
N THR A 101 1.95 31.37 -15.38
CA THR A 101 1.94 32.15 -16.64
C THR A 101 3.27 32.13 -17.43
N ASN A 102 4.28 31.46 -16.88
CA ASN A 102 5.60 31.37 -17.48
C ASN A 102 5.62 30.31 -18.60
N HIS A 103 6.35 30.61 -19.66
CA HIS A 103 6.45 29.73 -20.83
C HIS A 103 7.67 28.83 -20.69
N ILE A 104 7.46 27.53 -20.78
CA ILE A 104 8.50 26.54 -20.57
C ILE A 104 8.91 25.96 -21.93
N PRO A 105 10.13 26.24 -22.42
CA PRO A 105 10.63 25.59 -23.63
C PRO A 105 11.00 24.15 -23.32
N MET A 106 10.46 23.21 -24.10
CA MET A 106 10.56 21.77 -23.85
C MET A 106 11.05 21.00 -25.07
N ILE A 107 11.48 19.76 -24.87
CA ILE A 107 11.75 18.82 -25.97
C ILE A 107 11.59 17.37 -25.50
N HIS A 108 10.98 16.54 -26.33
CA HIS A 108 10.87 15.11 -26.06
C HIS A 108 12.25 14.43 -26.13
N VAL A 109 12.53 13.46 -25.24
CA VAL A 109 13.84 12.78 -25.16
C VAL A 109 14.23 12.10 -26.48
N TYR A 110 13.29 11.47 -27.19
CA TYR A 110 13.59 10.88 -28.51
C TYR A 110 13.86 11.94 -29.59
N ASP A 111 13.16 13.06 -29.54
CA ASP A 111 13.36 14.14 -30.51
C ASP A 111 14.73 14.78 -30.32
N LEU A 112 15.16 14.96 -29.06
CA LEU A 112 16.54 15.36 -28.74
C LEU A 112 17.56 14.35 -29.27
N GLY A 113 17.29 13.05 -29.13
CA GLY A 113 18.10 11.98 -29.71
C GLY A 113 18.20 12.09 -31.24
N GLY A 114 17.08 12.31 -31.91
CA GLY A 114 17.02 12.51 -33.36
C GLY A 114 17.79 13.75 -33.82
N VAL A 115 17.72 14.85 -33.06
CA VAL A 115 18.50 16.07 -33.31
C VAL A 115 20.00 15.77 -33.24
N ILE A 116 20.45 15.04 -32.21
CA ILE A 116 21.86 14.66 -32.06
C ILE A 116 22.30 13.77 -33.23
N GLN A 117 21.47 12.79 -33.62
CA GLN A 117 21.74 11.92 -34.76
C GLN A 117 21.89 12.73 -36.07
N ASN A 118 20.99 13.67 -36.33
CA ASN A 118 21.06 14.53 -37.52
C ASN A 118 22.33 15.40 -37.54
N ILE A 119 22.78 15.89 -36.38
CA ILE A 119 24.06 16.63 -36.28
C ILE A 119 25.24 15.75 -36.67
N ILE A 120 25.21 14.47 -36.27
CA ILE A 120 26.27 13.50 -36.57
C ILE A 120 26.34 13.22 -38.09
N GLU A 121 25.18 13.05 -38.72
CA GLU A 121 25.05 12.70 -40.13
C GLU A 121 25.28 13.90 -41.07
N LEU A 122 24.56 15.00 -40.86
CA LEU A 122 24.53 16.17 -41.76
C LEU A 122 25.67 17.16 -41.52
N ARG A 123 26.25 17.15 -40.31
CA ARG A 123 27.35 18.04 -39.89
C ARG A 123 27.10 19.50 -40.27
N PRO A 124 26.06 20.13 -39.70
CA PRO A 124 25.61 21.46 -40.12
C PRO A 124 26.70 22.54 -39.99
N ARG A 125 26.55 23.61 -40.77
CA ARG A 125 27.45 24.77 -40.74
C ARG A 125 27.34 25.51 -39.41
N THR A 126 26.11 25.73 -38.95
CA THR A 126 25.81 26.35 -37.66
C THR A 126 26.29 25.42 -36.53
N LYS A 127 27.08 25.98 -35.61
CA LYS A 127 27.69 25.23 -34.49
C LYS A 127 26.90 25.33 -33.18
N TYR A 128 26.01 26.31 -33.08
CA TYR A 128 25.09 26.47 -31.96
C TYR A 128 23.69 26.15 -32.45
N ILE A 129 23.05 25.14 -31.86
CA ILE A 129 21.75 24.63 -32.26
C ILE A 129 20.86 24.69 -31.03
N LEU A 130 19.66 25.22 -31.18
CA LEU A 130 18.64 25.15 -30.15
C LEU A 130 17.79 23.91 -30.42
N ALA A 131 17.47 23.14 -29.38
CA ALA A 131 16.65 21.95 -29.48
C ALA A 131 15.42 22.09 -28.58
N VAL A 132 14.36 22.63 -29.16
CA VAL A 132 13.04 22.82 -28.53
C VAL A 132 11.96 22.35 -29.50
N ASP A 133 10.82 21.92 -28.96
CA ASP A 133 9.60 21.66 -29.74
C ASP A 133 8.90 22.97 -30.15
N ASP A 134 7.81 22.86 -30.92
CA ASP A 134 7.08 24.03 -31.42
C ASP A 134 6.06 24.59 -30.45
N SER A 135 5.95 23.95 -29.28
CA SER A 135 5.00 24.32 -28.26
C SER A 135 5.41 25.61 -27.56
N LYS A 136 4.42 26.43 -27.24
CA LYS A 136 4.58 27.62 -26.41
C LYS A 136 3.63 27.54 -25.22
N ASN A 137 3.60 26.38 -24.58
CA ASN A 137 2.69 26.18 -23.46
C ASN A 137 3.19 26.85 -22.19
N THR A 138 2.23 27.34 -21.42
CA THR A 138 2.47 27.84 -20.06
C THR A 138 2.59 26.67 -19.08
N LEU A 139 3.24 26.89 -17.93
CA LEU A 139 3.29 25.87 -16.87
C LEU A 139 1.88 25.48 -16.40
N GLU A 140 0.96 26.44 -16.33
CA GLU A 140 -0.44 26.19 -15.99
C GLU A 140 -1.11 25.24 -16.99
N GLU A 141 -0.99 25.50 -18.30
CA GLU A 141 -1.54 24.64 -19.35
C GLU A 141 -1.00 23.20 -19.25
N ILE A 142 0.30 23.06 -19.03
CA ILE A 142 0.96 21.75 -18.91
C ILE A 142 0.38 20.99 -17.71
N VAL A 143 0.38 21.60 -16.52
CA VAL A 143 -0.10 20.96 -15.28
C VAL A 143 -1.60 20.66 -15.36
N LYS A 144 -2.40 21.56 -15.94
CA LYS A 144 -3.83 21.36 -16.16
C LYS A 144 -4.08 20.18 -17.09
N MET A 145 -3.31 20.03 -18.18
CA MET A 145 -3.44 18.90 -19.09
C MET A 145 -3.03 17.57 -18.45
N ILE A 146 -1.99 17.58 -17.60
CA ILE A 146 -1.64 16.41 -16.77
C ILE A 146 -2.80 16.07 -15.82
N SER A 147 -3.38 17.06 -15.14
CA SER A 147 -4.51 16.88 -14.23
C SER A 147 -5.74 16.33 -14.95
N ASN A 148 -6.08 16.86 -16.13
CA ASN A 148 -7.23 16.40 -16.92
C ASN A 148 -7.07 14.96 -17.43
N THR A 149 -5.84 14.57 -17.78
CA THR A 149 -5.58 13.25 -18.39
C THR A 149 -5.41 12.16 -17.34
N LEU A 150 -4.71 12.47 -16.25
CA LEU A 150 -4.30 11.49 -15.24
C LEU A 150 -5.01 11.67 -13.90
N GLY A 151 -5.45 12.87 -13.56
CA GLY A 151 -5.87 13.22 -12.20
C GLY A 151 -7.31 13.76 -12.14
N PRO A 152 -7.57 14.68 -11.18
CA PRO A 152 -8.92 15.18 -10.91
C PRO A 152 -9.40 16.26 -11.91
N GLY A 153 -8.52 16.80 -12.76
CA GLY A 153 -8.83 17.87 -13.71
C GLY A 153 -8.71 19.30 -13.16
N GLU A 154 -8.66 19.46 -11.84
CA GLU A 154 -8.52 20.76 -11.19
C GLU A 154 -7.08 21.04 -10.72
N ILE A 155 -6.76 22.33 -10.61
CA ILE A 155 -5.44 22.83 -10.17
C ILE A 155 -5.62 23.88 -9.07
N ASN A 156 -4.67 23.92 -8.13
CA ASN A 156 -4.64 24.90 -7.04
C ASN A 156 -3.32 25.68 -7.06
N LEU A 157 -3.37 27.01 -7.01
CA LEU A 157 -2.17 27.84 -6.98
C LEU A 157 -1.58 27.92 -5.57
N LEU A 158 -0.33 27.50 -5.44
CA LEU A 158 0.46 27.55 -4.22
C LEU A 158 1.72 28.40 -4.41
N SER A 159 2.30 28.87 -3.31
CA SER A 159 3.55 29.64 -3.37
C SER A 159 4.77 28.74 -3.54
N ASP A 160 5.87 29.32 -4.03
CA ASP A 160 7.16 28.62 -4.13
C ASP A 160 7.69 28.14 -2.76
N GLN A 161 7.28 28.80 -1.66
CA GLN A 161 7.63 28.39 -0.30
C GLN A 161 6.88 27.12 0.12
N ASP A 162 5.63 26.97 -0.34
CA ASP A 162 4.83 25.77 -0.11
C ASP A 162 5.44 24.57 -0.83
N ALA A 163 6.01 24.78 -2.02
CA ALA A 163 6.72 23.73 -2.76
C ALA A 163 7.87 23.10 -1.96
N ILE A 164 8.62 23.93 -1.23
CA ILE A 164 9.74 23.47 -0.39
C ILE A 164 9.20 22.81 0.88
N THR A 165 8.16 23.38 1.49
CA THR A 165 7.54 22.85 2.71
C THR A 165 6.94 21.47 2.47
N MET A 166 6.28 21.29 1.33
CA MET A 166 5.75 20.01 0.86
C MET A 166 6.84 19.03 0.39
N LYS A 167 8.11 19.44 0.38
CA LYS A 167 9.23 18.69 -0.20
C LYS A 167 8.97 18.25 -1.65
N ALA A 168 8.17 19.02 -2.39
CA ALA A 168 7.79 18.74 -3.77
C ALA A 168 8.98 18.92 -4.71
N PHE A 169 9.77 19.98 -4.49
CA PHE A 169 10.90 20.35 -5.35
C PHE A 169 12.08 20.88 -4.54
N LYS A 170 13.29 20.65 -5.06
CA LYS A 170 14.50 21.33 -4.58
C LYS A 170 14.55 22.76 -5.13
N PRO A 171 15.25 23.69 -4.45
CA PRO A 171 15.40 25.07 -4.95
C PRO A 171 15.99 25.17 -6.37
N GLU A 172 16.87 24.23 -6.75
CA GLU A 172 17.46 24.16 -8.08
C GLU A 172 16.44 23.73 -9.15
N GLU A 173 15.52 22.83 -8.81
CA GLU A 173 14.45 22.32 -9.67
C GLU A 173 13.38 23.41 -9.88
N LEU A 174 13.04 24.15 -8.82
CA LEU A 174 12.16 25.31 -8.91
C LEU A 174 12.69 26.39 -9.87
N ALA A 175 14.01 26.57 -9.95
CA ALA A 175 14.59 27.51 -10.89
C ALA A 175 14.28 27.14 -12.36
N TYR A 176 14.20 25.85 -12.69
CA TYR A 176 13.79 25.40 -14.02
C TYR A 176 12.29 25.64 -14.26
N LEU A 177 11.44 25.41 -13.27
CA LEU A 177 10.00 25.66 -13.37
C LEU A 177 9.65 27.14 -13.46
N ASN A 178 10.48 28.03 -12.92
CA ASN A 178 10.30 29.48 -12.97
C ASN A 178 10.86 30.13 -14.25
N ILE A 179 11.36 29.35 -15.21
CA ILE A 179 11.81 29.87 -16.49
C ILE A 179 10.64 30.40 -17.30
N SER A 180 10.82 31.55 -17.94
CA SER A 180 9.87 32.10 -18.91
C SER A 180 10.61 32.49 -20.17
N LEU A 181 10.64 31.58 -21.15
CA LEU A 181 11.30 31.79 -22.43
C LEU A 181 10.39 31.29 -23.57
N ARG A 182 10.30 32.10 -24.62
CA ARG A 182 9.69 31.70 -25.89
C ARG A 182 10.80 31.59 -26.91
N LEU A 183 11.21 30.36 -27.19
CA LEU A 183 12.31 30.06 -28.09
C LEU A 183 11.77 29.50 -29.40
N ASP A 184 12.47 29.74 -30.49
CA ASP A 184 12.16 29.15 -31.78
C ASP A 184 13.43 28.56 -32.40
N SER A 185 13.33 27.31 -32.86
CA SER A 185 14.45 26.55 -33.40
C SER A 185 14.33 26.46 -34.92
N PHE A 186 14.87 27.46 -35.61
CA PHE A 186 14.82 27.51 -37.08
C PHE A 186 15.74 26.48 -37.73
N VAL A 187 16.91 26.21 -37.13
CA VAL A 187 17.91 25.32 -37.73
C VAL A 187 17.37 23.89 -37.85
N ILE A 188 16.64 23.43 -36.84
CA ILE A 188 16.06 22.08 -36.85
C ILE A 188 14.96 21.97 -37.91
N LYS A 189 14.07 22.96 -37.99
CA LYS A 189 12.92 22.97 -38.93
C LYS A 189 13.35 22.94 -40.39
N ASP A 190 14.34 23.75 -40.72
CA ASP A 190 14.74 23.95 -42.12
C ASP A 190 15.79 22.95 -42.59
N SER A 191 16.68 22.50 -41.70
CA SER A 191 17.86 21.73 -42.09
C SER A 191 17.78 20.24 -41.78
N PHE A 192 16.93 19.80 -40.84
CA PHE A 192 16.89 18.41 -40.39
C PHE A 192 15.61 17.70 -40.85
N SER A 193 15.77 16.45 -41.30
CA SER A 193 14.65 15.54 -41.59
C SER A 193 14.41 14.65 -40.38
N LEU A 194 13.67 15.16 -39.40
CA LEU A 194 13.34 14.42 -38.18
C LEU A 194 12.01 13.68 -38.31
N ALA A 195 11.99 12.41 -37.91
CA ALA A 195 10.76 11.70 -37.57
C ALA A 195 10.36 12.11 -36.14
N TRP A 196 9.64 13.22 -36.04
CA TRP A 196 9.26 13.79 -34.76
C TRP A 196 8.26 12.92 -34.01
N THR A 197 8.49 12.77 -32.71
CA THR A 197 7.59 12.11 -31.77
C THR A 197 6.57 13.10 -31.23
N SER A 198 6.97 14.34 -30.95
CA SER A 198 6.07 15.36 -30.36
C SER A 198 6.38 16.78 -30.86
N VAL A 199 6.16 17.05 -32.15
CA VAL A 199 6.37 18.38 -32.75
C VAL A 199 5.58 19.45 -32.00
N ALA A 200 4.29 19.20 -31.77
CA ALA A 200 3.38 20.14 -31.13
C ALA A 200 3.52 20.18 -29.60
N GLY A 201 4.48 19.43 -29.05
CA GLY A 201 4.83 19.43 -27.64
C GLY A 201 4.03 18.49 -26.76
N MET A 202 4.21 18.68 -25.47
CA MET A 202 3.69 17.81 -24.42
C MET A 202 2.16 17.86 -24.28
N VAL A 203 1.56 19.05 -24.42
CA VAL A 203 0.12 19.25 -24.20
C VAL A 203 -0.71 18.50 -25.23
N GLU A 204 -0.37 18.60 -26.51
CA GLU A 204 -1.11 17.91 -27.58
C GLU A 204 -0.87 16.39 -27.59
N ASN A 205 0.31 15.94 -27.14
CA ASN A 205 0.70 14.53 -27.12
C ASN A 205 0.53 13.86 -25.75
N MET A 206 -0.20 14.48 -24.83
CA MET A 206 -0.28 14.05 -23.42
C MET A 206 -0.71 12.59 -23.24
N ALA A 207 -1.66 12.09 -24.03
CA ALA A 207 -2.14 10.71 -23.94
C ALA A 207 -1.02 9.68 -24.17
N ASN A 208 -0.23 9.89 -25.23
CA ASN A 208 0.90 9.02 -25.56
C ASN A 208 1.99 9.12 -24.47
N ILE A 209 2.26 10.33 -23.98
CA ILE A 209 3.25 10.58 -22.93
C ILE A 209 2.86 9.89 -21.62
N VAL A 210 1.57 9.93 -21.26
CA VAL A 210 1.04 9.21 -20.09
C VAL A 210 1.21 7.70 -20.26
N GLU A 211 0.95 7.15 -21.44
CA GLU A 211 1.18 5.73 -21.73
C GLU A 211 2.68 5.38 -21.64
N GLU A 212 3.56 6.20 -22.21
CA GLU A 212 5.00 6.03 -22.07
C GLU A 212 5.46 6.05 -20.61
N TYR A 213 4.88 6.95 -19.81
CA TYR A 213 5.16 7.09 -18.39
C TYR A 213 4.73 5.86 -17.60
N GLN A 214 3.50 5.39 -17.85
CA GLN A 214 2.97 4.17 -17.25
C GLN A 214 3.84 2.96 -17.58
N ASN A 215 4.18 2.78 -18.86
CA ASN A 215 5.01 1.67 -19.31
C ASN A 215 6.43 1.73 -18.74
N THR A 216 7.05 2.90 -18.70
CA THR A 216 8.42 3.07 -18.19
C THR A 216 8.51 2.79 -16.69
N ARG A 217 7.50 3.18 -15.92
CA ARG A 217 7.46 2.99 -14.47
C ARG A 217 6.71 1.72 -14.03
N GLN A 218 6.25 0.93 -14.98
CA GLN A 218 5.42 -0.27 -14.75
C GLN A 218 4.17 0.03 -13.92
N LEU A 219 3.58 1.21 -14.11
CA LEU A 219 2.35 1.65 -13.46
C LEU A 219 1.16 1.15 -14.27
N LEU A 220 0.77 -0.10 -14.03
CA LEU A 220 -0.30 -0.77 -14.77
C LEU A 220 -1.47 -1.09 -13.83
N PRO A 221 -2.71 -0.75 -14.21
CA PRO A 221 -3.88 -1.00 -13.38
C PRO A 221 -4.12 -2.50 -13.20
N ILE A 222 -4.21 -2.97 -11.96
CA ILE A 222 -4.54 -4.36 -11.64
C ILE A 222 -6.06 -4.46 -11.44
N ARG A 223 -6.74 -5.25 -12.27
CA ARG A 223 -8.21 -5.40 -12.25
C ARG A 223 -8.58 -6.82 -11.86
N ILE A 224 -9.14 -6.98 -10.66
CA ILE A 224 -9.47 -8.29 -10.07
C ILE A 224 -10.97 -8.40 -9.88
N CYS A 225 -11.54 -9.57 -10.17
CA CYS A 225 -12.92 -9.91 -9.82
C CYS A 225 -12.91 -11.07 -8.82
N VAL A 226 -13.55 -10.90 -7.67
CA VAL A 226 -13.69 -11.96 -6.65
C VAL A 226 -15.15 -12.39 -6.56
N VAL A 227 -15.41 -13.64 -6.92
CA VAL A 227 -16.73 -14.26 -6.90
C VAL A 227 -16.76 -15.46 -5.96
N GLY A 228 -17.96 -15.90 -5.56
CA GLY A 228 -18.11 -16.98 -4.57
C GLY A 228 -19.39 -16.88 -3.74
N PRO A 229 -19.72 -17.92 -2.94
CA PRO A 229 -20.96 -17.99 -2.18
C PRO A 229 -21.02 -16.93 -1.06
N PRO A 230 -22.21 -16.54 -0.58
CA PRO A 230 -22.35 -15.64 0.56
C PRO A 230 -21.63 -16.19 1.81
N ALA A 231 -21.15 -15.32 2.70
CA ALA A 231 -20.39 -15.65 3.91
C ALA A 231 -18.99 -16.29 3.74
N VAL A 232 -18.52 -16.54 2.51
CA VAL A 232 -17.18 -17.13 2.26
C VAL A 232 -15.99 -16.20 2.55
N GLY A 233 -16.24 -14.90 2.79
CA GLY A 233 -15.20 -13.92 3.09
C GLY A 233 -14.67 -13.11 1.90
N LYS A 234 -15.38 -13.08 0.76
CA LYS A 234 -15.03 -12.25 -0.41
C LYS A 234 -14.64 -10.83 -0.02
N THR A 235 -15.47 -10.15 0.77
CA THR A 235 -15.22 -8.78 1.20
C THR A 235 -13.92 -8.64 1.99
N THR A 236 -13.62 -9.59 2.89
CA THR A 236 -12.37 -9.60 3.66
C THR A 236 -11.15 -9.83 2.74
N VAL A 237 -11.25 -10.75 1.78
CA VAL A 237 -10.20 -11.00 0.79
C VAL A 237 -10.00 -9.76 -0.09
N SER A 238 -11.08 -9.19 -0.63
CA SER A 238 -11.04 -7.98 -1.45
C SER A 238 -10.43 -6.79 -0.71
N GLU A 239 -10.77 -6.57 0.56
CA GLU A 239 -10.17 -5.51 1.39
C GLU A 239 -8.66 -5.74 1.58
N LYS A 240 -8.23 -6.99 1.84
CA LYS A 240 -6.80 -7.32 1.94
C LYS A 240 -6.05 -7.11 0.63
N LEU A 241 -6.64 -7.50 -0.51
CA LEU A 241 -6.08 -7.29 -1.84
C LEU A 241 -5.98 -5.80 -2.18
N CYS A 242 -7.03 -5.02 -1.88
CA CYS A 242 -7.03 -3.57 -2.09
C CYS A 242 -5.92 -2.88 -1.28
N ASN A 243 -5.71 -3.31 -0.03
CA ASN A 243 -4.63 -2.79 0.82
C ASN A 243 -3.24 -3.18 0.31
N HIS A 244 -3.07 -4.41 -0.20
CA HIS A 244 -1.80 -4.91 -0.72
C HIS A 244 -1.41 -4.22 -2.03
N TYR A 245 -2.33 -4.11 -2.98
CA TYR A 245 -2.08 -3.53 -4.30
C TYR A 245 -2.27 -2.02 -4.36
N LYS A 246 -2.85 -1.40 -3.31
CA LYS A 246 -3.25 0.01 -3.27
C LYS A 246 -4.18 0.34 -4.44
N ILE A 247 -5.27 -0.42 -4.52
CA ILE A 247 -6.31 -0.32 -5.57
C ILE A 247 -7.69 -0.17 -4.94
N HIS A 248 -8.69 0.17 -5.76
CA HIS A 248 -10.01 0.54 -5.27
C HIS A 248 -10.90 -0.68 -5.00
N HIS A 249 -11.52 -0.73 -3.82
CA HIS A 249 -12.53 -1.74 -3.50
C HIS A 249 -13.89 -1.31 -4.06
N ILE A 250 -14.44 -2.10 -4.99
CA ILE A 250 -15.70 -1.79 -5.65
C ILE A 250 -16.79 -2.70 -5.11
N ARG A 251 -17.59 -2.14 -4.19
CA ARG A 251 -18.83 -2.74 -3.68
C ARG A 251 -20.02 -2.00 -4.26
N ILE A 252 -20.91 -2.70 -4.97
CA ILE A 252 -22.07 -2.09 -5.65
C ILE A 252 -22.92 -1.22 -4.71
N LYS A 253 -23.15 -1.68 -3.47
CA LYS A 253 -23.90 -0.90 -2.46
C LYS A 253 -23.25 0.45 -2.15
N GLU A 254 -21.92 0.51 -2.15
CA GLU A 254 -21.17 1.72 -1.85
C GLU A 254 -21.09 2.63 -3.06
N VAL A 255 -20.85 2.08 -4.26
CA VAL A 255 -20.86 2.85 -5.50
C VAL A 255 -22.20 3.55 -5.71
N ILE A 256 -23.31 2.85 -5.46
CA ILE A 256 -24.66 3.45 -5.53
C ILE A 256 -24.81 4.61 -4.54
N LYS A 257 -24.39 4.42 -3.28
CA LYS A 257 -24.46 5.46 -2.25
C LYS A 257 -23.59 6.66 -2.61
N GLU A 258 -22.36 6.42 -3.04
CA GLU A 258 -21.40 7.44 -3.49
C GLU A 258 -21.98 8.25 -4.64
N LYS A 259 -22.55 7.59 -5.65
CA LYS A 259 -23.21 8.26 -6.79
C LYS A 259 -24.38 9.13 -6.33
N ILE A 260 -25.22 8.65 -5.41
CA ILE A 260 -26.33 9.44 -4.86
C ILE A 260 -25.80 10.66 -4.09
N THR A 261 -24.73 10.51 -3.32
CA THR A 261 -24.11 11.63 -2.59
C THR A 261 -23.53 12.65 -3.56
N GLN A 262 -22.78 12.23 -4.58
CA GLN A 262 -22.23 13.12 -5.61
C GLN A 262 -23.34 13.88 -6.37
N LEU A 263 -24.47 13.21 -6.67
CA LEU A 263 -25.61 13.86 -7.28
C LEU A 263 -26.21 14.93 -6.36
N LYS A 264 -26.31 14.68 -5.05
CA LYS A 264 -26.78 15.68 -4.07
C LYS A 264 -25.82 16.86 -3.94
N GLU A 265 -24.53 16.61 -3.83
CA GLU A 265 -23.51 17.67 -3.72
C GLU A 265 -23.51 18.58 -4.95
N ARG A 266 -23.68 18.01 -6.16
CA ARG A 266 -23.81 18.81 -7.39
C ARG A 266 -25.08 19.66 -7.44
N ILE A 267 -26.13 19.26 -6.74
CA ILE A 267 -27.37 20.04 -6.64
C ILE A 267 -27.19 21.17 -5.62
N ASP A 268 -26.57 20.87 -4.48
CA ASP A 268 -26.41 21.82 -3.38
C ASP A 268 -25.28 22.84 -3.63
N GLY A 269 -24.28 22.50 -4.44
CA GLY A 269 -23.10 23.32 -4.75
C GLY A 269 -23.18 24.13 -6.05
N ALA A 270 -24.31 24.11 -6.77
CA ALA A 270 -24.46 24.86 -8.01
C ALA A 270 -24.54 26.37 -7.75
N ASP A 271 -23.69 27.16 -8.40
CA ASP A 271 -23.76 28.62 -8.38
C ASP A 271 -24.80 29.11 -9.42
N PRO A 272 -25.90 29.78 -9.02
CA PRO A 272 -26.97 30.19 -9.93
C PRO A 272 -26.55 31.27 -10.95
N GLU A 273 -25.32 31.79 -10.91
CA GLU A 273 -24.77 32.69 -11.93
C GLU A 273 -24.08 31.95 -13.11
N SER A 274 -23.87 30.63 -12.97
CA SER A 274 -23.10 29.77 -13.86
C SER A 274 -24.02 28.91 -14.75
N VAL A 275 -24.27 29.37 -15.98
CA VAL A 275 -25.20 28.71 -16.93
C VAL A 275 -24.83 27.24 -17.22
N SER A 276 -23.53 26.89 -17.18
CA SER A 276 -23.09 25.51 -17.38
C SER A 276 -23.33 24.62 -16.16
N GLU A 277 -23.22 25.16 -14.94
CA GLU A 277 -23.44 24.40 -13.71
C GLU A 277 -24.93 24.23 -13.41
N ASP A 278 -25.77 25.20 -13.78
CA ASP A 278 -27.23 25.08 -13.70
C ASP A 278 -27.78 23.92 -14.53
N VAL A 279 -27.30 23.76 -15.78
CA VAL A 279 -27.69 22.65 -16.66
C VAL A 279 -27.21 21.31 -16.09
N ALA A 280 -25.99 21.27 -15.53
CA ALA A 280 -25.46 20.07 -14.90
C ALA A 280 -26.23 19.69 -13.62
N ALA A 281 -26.66 20.68 -12.84
CA ALA A 281 -27.47 20.49 -11.65
C ALA A 281 -28.86 19.94 -11.99
N ASP A 282 -29.51 20.45 -13.05
CA ASP A 282 -30.82 19.94 -13.48
C ASP A 282 -30.74 18.52 -14.06
N ALA A 283 -29.66 18.19 -14.78
CA ALA A 283 -29.38 16.82 -15.19
C ALA A 283 -29.18 15.90 -13.97
N ALA A 284 -28.44 16.37 -12.96
CA ALA A 284 -28.23 15.62 -11.72
C ALA A 284 -29.53 15.39 -10.93
N LYS A 285 -30.44 16.39 -10.85
CA LYS A 285 -31.78 16.23 -10.26
C LYS A 285 -32.58 15.15 -10.97
N THR A 286 -32.60 15.18 -12.31
CA THR A 286 -33.33 14.20 -13.12
C THR A 286 -32.81 12.77 -12.88
N GLN A 287 -31.49 12.59 -12.85
CA GLN A 287 -30.86 11.29 -12.57
C GLN A 287 -31.15 10.81 -11.15
N LEU A 288 -31.13 11.70 -10.16
CA LEU A 288 -31.46 11.38 -8.78
C LEU A 288 -32.93 10.96 -8.62
N GLU A 289 -33.85 11.64 -9.32
CA GLU A 289 -35.25 11.22 -9.37
C GLU A 289 -35.44 9.83 -9.98
N ILE A 290 -34.74 9.52 -11.08
CA ILE A 290 -34.80 8.21 -11.72
C ILE A 290 -34.30 7.12 -10.75
N CYS A 291 -33.19 7.38 -10.05
CA CYS A 291 -32.65 6.46 -9.05
C CYS A 291 -33.65 6.25 -7.89
N ASN A 292 -34.23 7.32 -7.35
CA ASN A 292 -35.19 7.25 -6.25
C ASN A 292 -36.47 6.51 -6.66
N LYS A 293 -37.05 6.82 -7.82
CA LYS A 293 -38.23 6.13 -8.36
C LYS A 293 -37.95 4.64 -8.57
N SER A 294 -36.77 4.29 -9.10
CA SER A 294 -36.37 2.89 -9.26
C SER A 294 -36.25 2.16 -7.91
N MET A 295 -35.68 2.81 -6.89
CA MET A 295 -35.60 2.26 -5.53
C MET A 295 -36.97 2.07 -4.89
N GLU A 296 -37.90 3.01 -5.08
CA GLU A 296 -39.28 2.90 -4.57
C GLU A 296 -40.02 1.72 -5.21
N MET A 297 -39.86 1.52 -6.52
CA MET A 297 -40.52 0.44 -7.26
C MET A 297 -39.97 -0.96 -6.95
N ASN A 298 -38.70 -1.06 -6.58
CA ASN A 298 -37.99 -2.35 -6.43
C ASN A 298 -37.63 -2.67 -4.97
N ALA A 299 -38.47 -2.24 -4.01
CA ALA A 299 -38.29 -2.51 -2.58
C ALA A 299 -36.90 -2.11 -2.04
N GLY A 300 -36.41 -0.94 -2.45
CA GLY A 300 -35.13 -0.37 -2.02
C GLY A 300 -33.91 -0.85 -2.82
N ARG A 301 -34.09 -1.44 -4.00
CA ARG A 301 -33.00 -1.82 -4.92
C ARG A 301 -33.07 -1.02 -6.22
N LEU A 302 -31.95 -0.73 -6.84
CA LEU A 302 -31.95 -0.17 -8.19
C LEU A 302 -32.23 -1.26 -9.22
N ALA A 303 -32.84 -0.89 -10.33
CA ALA A 303 -32.97 -1.76 -11.49
C ALA A 303 -31.58 -2.07 -12.08
N ASP A 304 -31.41 -3.29 -12.57
CA ASP A 304 -30.11 -3.82 -13.01
C ASP A 304 -29.42 -2.94 -14.06
N TYR A 305 -30.15 -2.39 -15.03
CA TYR A 305 -29.59 -1.49 -16.06
C TYR A 305 -28.95 -0.23 -15.47
N LEU A 306 -29.60 0.43 -14.50
CA LEU A 306 -29.03 1.60 -13.81
C LEU A 306 -27.80 1.23 -12.99
N VAL A 307 -27.78 0.03 -12.41
CA VAL A 307 -26.60 -0.46 -11.67
C VAL A 307 -25.42 -0.67 -12.62
N PHE A 308 -25.66 -1.17 -13.83
CA PHE A 308 -24.60 -1.33 -14.83
C PHE A 308 -24.06 0.02 -15.28
N ASP A 309 -24.92 1.00 -15.57
CA ASP A 309 -24.49 2.35 -15.97
C ASP A 309 -23.64 3.01 -14.88
N ILE A 310 -24.10 2.97 -13.63
CA ILE A 310 -23.38 3.53 -12.47
C ILE A 310 -22.04 2.80 -12.27
N LEU A 311 -22.01 1.48 -12.44
CA LEU A 311 -20.79 0.70 -12.31
C LEU A 311 -19.80 1.02 -13.44
N GLN A 312 -20.25 1.04 -14.70
CA GLN A 312 -19.41 1.38 -15.84
C GLN A 312 -18.83 2.79 -15.71
N GLU A 313 -19.61 3.76 -15.22
CA GLU A 313 -19.11 5.11 -14.91
C GLU A 313 -18.01 5.06 -13.84
N LYS A 314 -18.23 4.30 -12.75
CA LYS A 314 -17.22 4.13 -11.69
C LYS A 314 -15.95 3.43 -12.21
N LEU A 315 -16.07 2.37 -13.00
CA LEU A 315 -14.93 1.66 -13.57
C LEU A 315 -14.15 2.52 -14.58
N ASN A 316 -14.84 3.42 -15.29
CA ASN A 316 -14.22 4.40 -16.18
C ASN A 316 -13.66 5.64 -15.46
N SER A 317 -13.88 5.79 -14.16
CA SER A 317 -13.30 6.89 -13.39
C SER A 317 -11.76 6.83 -13.39
N PRO A 318 -11.06 7.99 -13.37
CA PRO A 318 -9.59 8.01 -13.33
C PRO A 318 -8.96 7.13 -12.23
N PRO A 319 -9.50 7.06 -10.99
CA PRO A 319 -8.94 6.20 -9.94
C PRO A 319 -8.95 4.71 -10.31
N CYS A 320 -10.04 4.22 -10.90
CA CYS A 320 -10.16 2.82 -11.31
C CYS A 320 -9.36 2.52 -12.57
N ARG A 321 -9.28 3.46 -13.51
CA ARG A 321 -8.50 3.31 -14.75
C ARG A 321 -6.99 3.34 -14.52
N ASN A 322 -6.52 4.17 -13.59
CA ASN A 322 -5.09 4.31 -13.32
C ASN A 322 -4.58 3.20 -12.40
N GLN A 323 -5.19 3.04 -11.23
CA GLN A 323 -4.67 2.15 -10.19
C GLN A 323 -5.23 0.73 -10.35
N GLY A 324 -6.43 0.60 -10.90
CA GLY A 324 -7.17 -0.66 -10.93
C GLY A 324 -8.17 -0.78 -9.78
N PHE A 325 -8.78 -1.95 -9.67
CA PHE A 325 -9.89 -2.20 -8.75
C PHE A 325 -10.06 -3.69 -8.43
N VAL A 326 -10.76 -3.96 -7.32
CA VAL A 326 -11.28 -5.28 -6.98
C VAL A 326 -12.80 -5.24 -6.95
N LEU A 327 -13.45 -5.99 -7.84
CA LEU A 327 -14.90 -6.21 -7.81
C LEU A 327 -15.25 -7.26 -6.75
N ASP A 328 -16.13 -6.89 -5.82
CA ASP A 328 -16.58 -7.78 -4.73
C ASP A 328 -17.97 -8.36 -5.02
N GLY A 329 -17.99 -9.63 -5.45
CA GLY A 329 -19.21 -10.44 -5.53
C GLY A 329 -20.24 -9.97 -6.56
N PHE A 330 -19.80 -9.19 -7.55
CA PHE A 330 -20.59 -8.72 -8.68
C PHE A 330 -19.69 -8.57 -9.93
N PRO A 331 -20.17 -8.89 -11.14
CA PRO A 331 -21.49 -9.44 -11.52
C PRO A 331 -21.76 -10.86 -10.98
N LYS A 332 -22.98 -11.38 -11.18
CA LYS A 332 -23.39 -12.70 -10.67
C LYS A 332 -23.83 -13.69 -11.74
N THR A 333 -24.24 -13.21 -12.91
CA THR A 333 -24.76 -14.04 -14.01
C THR A 333 -24.03 -13.71 -15.31
N TYR A 334 -24.09 -14.63 -16.28
CA TYR A 334 -23.55 -14.45 -17.62
C TYR A 334 -24.06 -13.14 -18.27
N GLU A 335 -25.38 -12.95 -18.29
CA GLU A 335 -26.02 -11.75 -18.85
C GLU A 335 -25.53 -10.44 -18.22
N GLN A 336 -25.31 -10.42 -16.90
CA GLN A 336 -24.76 -9.24 -16.23
C GLN A 336 -23.33 -8.97 -16.68
N GLY A 337 -22.49 -10.00 -16.77
CA GLY A 337 -21.12 -9.86 -17.29
C GLY A 337 -21.12 -9.31 -18.71
N LYS A 338 -21.97 -9.88 -19.58
CA LYS A 338 -22.13 -9.45 -20.97
C LYS A 338 -22.51 -7.98 -21.08
N LEU A 339 -23.54 -7.52 -20.35
CA LEU A 339 -24.00 -6.13 -20.42
C LEU A 339 -22.98 -5.12 -19.85
N ILE A 340 -22.16 -5.52 -18.87
CA ILE A 340 -21.19 -4.62 -18.26
C ILE A 340 -19.91 -4.52 -19.09
N PHE A 341 -19.43 -5.62 -19.67
CA PHE A 341 -18.09 -5.69 -20.25
C PHE A 341 -18.06 -5.82 -21.78
N SER A 342 -19.17 -6.15 -22.44
CA SER A 342 -19.19 -6.26 -23.90
C SER A 342 -19.23 -4.88 -24.54
N GLU A 343 -18.56 -4.76 -25.69
CA GLU A 343 -18.55 -3.54 -26.48
C GLU A 343 -19.67 -3.67 -27.53
N GLU A 344 -20.80 -2.98 -27.34
CA GLU A 344 -21.84 -2.88 -28.37
C GLU A 344 -21.41 -1.87 -29.43
N ASP A 345 -20.67 -2.33 -30.45
CA ASP A 345 -20.41 -1.54 -31.65
C ASP A 345 -21.31 -2.05 -32.80
N PRO A 346 -22.51 -1.45 -33.01
CA PRO A 346 -23.48 -1.93 -34.00
C PRO A 346 -23.02 -1.77 -35.46
N GLU A 347 -21.91 -1.08 -35.74
CA GLU A 347 -21.40 -0.86 -37.11
C GLU A 347 -20.39 -1.93 -37.59
N ASN A 348 -19.92 -2.81 -36.72
CA ASN A 348 -18.86 -3.80 -37.03
C ASN A 348 -19.37 -5.26 -37.12
N GLN A 349 -20.57 -5.48 -37.68
CA GLN A 349 -21.10 -6.84 -37.92
C GLN A 349 -20.39 -7.61 -39.05
N ASP A 350 -19.40 -7.03 -39.73
CA ASP A 350 -18.89 -7.55 -41.02
C ASP A 350 -17.46 -8.10 -41.04
N VAL A 351 -16.82 -8.39 -39.90
CA VAL A 351 -15.51 -9.06 -39.93
C VAL A 351 -15.45 -10.25 -38.97
N MET A 352 -15.25 -11.43 -39.55
CA MET A 352 -14.86 -12.67 -38.87
C MET A 352 -13.57 -12.47 -38.06
N ILE A 353 -13.65 -11.92 -36.86
CA ILE A 353 -12.58 -11.96 -35.86
C ILE A 353 -13.10 -12.82 -34.70
N LYS A 354 -12.45 -13.96 -34.49
CA LYS A 354 -12.80 -15.01 -33.52
C LYS A 354 -12.60 -14.63 -32.04
N ALA A 355 -12.31 -13.38 -31.72
CA ALA A 355 -12.12 -12.92 -30.35
C ALA A 355 -13.35 -12.08 -29.94
N PRO A 356 -13.99 -12.36 -28.80
CA PRO A 356 -15.09 -11.54 -28.33
C PRO A 356 -14.63 -10.09 -28.10
N LEU A 357 -15.40 -9.12 -28.61
CA LEU A 357 -15.13 -7.70 -28.42
C LEU A 357 -15.61 -7.30 -27.02
N TYR A 358 -14.68 -6.97 -26.13
CA TYR A 358 -14.96 -6.49 -24.78
C TYR A 358 -14.13 -5.24 -24.46
N ILE A 359 -14.65 -4.43 -23.53
CA ILE A 359 -14.04 -3.16 -23.16
C ILE A 359 -12.81 -3.42 -22.29
N LYS A 360 -11.64 -3.56 -22.93
CA LYS A 360 -10.34 -3.88 -22.29
C LYS A 360 -10.00 -3.02 -21.07
N LYS A 361 -10.46 -1.76 -21.04
CA LYS A 361 -10.18 -0.80 -19.96
C LYS A 361 -10.89 -1.13 -18.65
N ILE A 362 -12.07 -1.77 -18.70
CA ILE A 362 -12.90 -2.04 -17.52
C ILE A 362 -13.05 -3.53 -17.24
N THR A 363 -12.71 -4.42 -18.18
CA THR A 363 -12.77 -5.86 -17.95
C THR A 363 -11.65 -6.31 -17.00
N PRO A 364 -11.96 -7.10 -15.95
CA PRO A 364 -10.96 -7.70 -15.06
C PRO A 364 -9.93 -8.55 -15.80
N GLU A 365 -8.67 -8.51 -15.37
CA GLU A 365 -7.60 -9.36 -15.90
C GLU A 365 -7.47 -10.68 -15.13
N HIS A 366 -7.92 -10.69 -13.87
CA HIS A 366 -7.87 -11.85 -12.99
C HIS A 366 -9.23 -12.08 -12.33
N VAL A 367 -9.73 -13.31 -12.43
CA VAL A 367 -11.00 -13.71 -11.83
C VAL A 367 -10.74 -14.85 -10.84
N PHE A 368 -11.18 -14.68 -9.59
CA PHE A 368 -11.01 -15.67 -8.53
C PHE A 368 -12.37 -16.11 -7.99
N ALA A 369 -12.63 -17.41 -8.05
CA ALA A 369 -13.82 -18.04 -7.51
C ALA A 369 -13.50 -18.71 -6.17
N LEU A 370 -13.97 -18.11 -5.07
CA LEU A 370 -13.85 -18.69 -3.74
C LEU A 370 -14.92 -19.78 -3.56
N ASN A 371 -14.49 -20.99 -3.23
CA ASN A 371 -15.35 -22.14 -3.05
C ASN A 371 -15.40 -22.55 -1.57
N ALA A 372 -16.59 -22.91 -1.09
CA ALA A 372 -16.81 -23.44 0.25
C ALA A 372 -18.10 -24.26 0.31
N THR A 373 -18.19 -25.16 1.29
CA THR A 373 -19.38 -25.99 1.53
C THR A 373 -20.44 -25.21 2.30
N ASP A 374 -21.72 -25.50 2.05
CA ASP A 374 -22.82 -24.79 2.70
C ASP A 374 -22.81 -24.99 4.22
N GLY A 375 -22.46 -26.19 4.70
CA GLY A 375 -22.31 -26.48 6.13
C GLY A 375 -21.26 -25.60 6.81
N PHE A 376 -20.12 -25.38 6.15
CA PHE A 376 -19.08 -24.47 6.64
C PHE A 376 -19.57 -23.03 6.71
N LEU A 377 -20.26 -22.56 5.66
CA LEU A 377 -20.77 -21.19 5.58
C LEU A 377 -21.84 -20.91 6.64
N THR A 378 -22.75 -21.87 6.87
CA THR A 378 -23.77 -21.77 7.92
C THR A 378 -23.15 -21.79 9.31
N GLN A 379 -22.16 -22.66 9.56
CA GLN A 379 -21.46 -22.69 10.85
C GLN A 379 -20.72 -21.38 11.12
N ARG A 380 -20.07 -20.82 10.10
CA ARG A 380 -19.39 -19.52 10.19
C ARG A 380 -20.37 -18.39 10.49
N ALA A 381 -21.53 -18.37 9.83
CA ALA A 381 -22.55 -17.36 10.07
C ALA A 381 -23.13 -17.44 11.50
N ARG A 382 -23.34 -18.65 12.04
CA ARG A 382 -23.78 -18.86 13.43
C ARG A 382 -22.76 -18.42 14.47
N GLY A 383 -21.47 -18.42 14.13
CA GLY A 383 -20.39 -17.97 15.00
C GLY A 383 -20.23 -16.44 15.10
N LEU A 384 -20.97 -15.66 14.31
CA LEU A 384 -20.90 -14.20 14.33
C LEU A 384 -21.77 -13.61 15.45
N PRO A 385 -21.36 -12.47 16.06
CA PRO A 385 -22.23 -11.71 16.94
C PRO A 385 -23.54 -11.33 16.25
N GLN A 386 -24.65 -11.37 16.99
CA GLN A 386 -25.99 -11.17 16.44
C GLN A 386 -26.15 -9.81 15.72
N SER A 387 -25.54 -8.75 16.23
CA SER A 387 -25.53 -7.42 15.61
C SER A 387 -24.90 -7.42 14.21
N VAL A 388 -23.78 -8.14 14.03
CA VAL A 388 -23.05 -8.24 12.76
C VAL A 388 -23.81 -9.15 11.78
N ALA A 389 -24.42 -10.22 12.30
CA ALA A 389 -25.23 -11.12 11.48
C ALA A 389 -26.48 -10.43 10.91
N GLU A 390 -27.14 -9.57 11.70
CA GLU A 390 -28.30 -8.78 11.25
C GLU A 390 -27.88 -7.71 10.23
N GLU A 391 -26.77 -7.00 10.45
CA GLU A 391 -26.25 -6.00 9.51
C GLU A 391 -25.87 -6.61 8.14
N MET A 392 -25.19 -7.76 8.17
CA MET A 392 -24.72 -8.46 6.97
C MET A 392 -25.81 -9.31 6.29
N ARG A 393 -27.01 -9.37 6.87
CA ARG A 393 -28.13 -10.24 6.44
C ARG A 393 -27.72 -11.71 6.37
N TYR A 394 -27.14 -12.18 7.46
CA TYR A 394 -26.75 -13.57 7.72
C TYR A 394 -27.67 -14.25 8.74
N THR A 395 -28.92 -13.80 8.83
CA THR A 395 -29.97 -14.58 9.50
C THR A 395 -30.13 -15.92 8.79
N GLU A 396 -30.55 -16.96 9.53
CA GLU A 396 -30.57 -18.34 9.02
C GLU A 396 -31.45 -18.50 7.76
N GLU A 397 -32.58 -17.79 7.73
CA GLU A 397 -33.52 -17.78 6.59
C GLU A 397 -32.98 -16.99 5.39
N GLU A 398 -32.36 -15.82 5.61
CA GLU A 398 -31.84 -15.01 4.52
C GLU A 398 -30.58 -15.61 3.90
N LEU A 399 -29.69 -16.19 4.73
CA LEU A 399 -28.47 -16.83 4.26
C LEU A 399 -28.80 -18.09 3.45
N SER A 400 -29.69 -18.95 3.94
CA SER A 400 -30.12 -20.15 3.22
C SER A 400 -30.75 -19.79 1.88
N SER A 401 -31.67 -18.81 1.84
CA SER A 401 -32.26 -18.32 0.59
C SER A 401 -31.22 -17.80 -0.41
N ARG A 402 -30.18 -17.11 0.07
CA ARG A 402 -29.08 -16.60 -0.78
C ARG A 402 -28.15 -17.70 -1.26
N LEU A 403 -27.89 -18.71 -0.43
CA LEU A 403 -27.09 -19.88 -0.81
C LEU A 403 -27.80 -20.67 -1.90
N THR A 404 -29.10 -20.97 -1.73
CA THR A 404 -29.90 -21.66 -2.75
C THR A 404 -29.85 -20.93 -4.08
N ARG A 405 -30.12 -19.62 -4.10
CA ARG A 405 -30.00 -18.79 -5.31
C ARG A 405 -28.61 -18.85 -5.94
N TYR A 406 -27.56 -18.78 -5.13
CA TYR A 406 -26.19 -18.87 -5.64
C TYR A 406 -25.90 -20.24 -6.28
N ARG A 407 -26.38 -21.33 -5.67
CA ARG A 407 -26.23 -22.68 -6.21
C ARG A 407 -27.04 -22.88 -7.49
N GLU A 408 -28.24 -22.30 -7.58
CA GLU A 408 -29.02 -22.26 -8.82
C GLU A 408 -28.25 -21.57 -9.96
N PHE A 409 -27.66 -20.40 -9.70
CA PHE A 409 -26.85 -19.71 -10.70
C PHE A 409 -25.55 -20.44 -11.04
N SER A 410 -24.95 -21.13 -10.07
CA SER A 410 -23.74 -21.93 -10.31
C SER A 410 -24.03 -23.24 -11.05
N ALA A 411 -25.28 -23.69 -11.07
CA ALA A 411 -25.75 -24.89 -11.77
C ALA A 411 -26.43 -24.56 -13.11
N ALA A 412 -26.44 -23.29 -13.52
CA ALA A 412 -26.95 -22.87 -14.81
C ALA A 412 -26.07 -23.41 -15.95
N GLU A 413 -26.64 -23.54 -17.15
CA GLU A 413 -25.90 -24.00 -18.35
C GLU A 413 -24.79 -23.02 -18.75
N GLU A 414 -25.02 -21.73 -18.54
CA GLU A 414 -24.06 -20.65 -18.77
C GLU A 414 -23.86 -19.87 -17.48
N THR A 415 -22.65 -19.93 -16.92
CA THR A 415 -22.27 -19.22 -15.70
C THR A 415 -21.45 -17.98 -16.03
N LEU A 416 -21.31 -17.10 -15.03
CA LEU A 416 -20.40 -15.97 -15.14
C LEU A 416 -18.94 -16.39 -15.39
N LEU A 417 -18.53 -17.56 -14.90
CA LEU A 417 -17.18 -18.06 -15.10
C LEU A 417 -16.96 -18.44 -16.56
N ASP A 418 -17.96 -19.08 -17.18
CA ASP A 418 -17.96 -19.42 -18.60
C ASP A 418 -17.84 -18.16 -19.48
N TYR A 419 -18.51 -17.06 -19.10
CA TYR A 419 -18.34 -15.77 -19.78
C TYR A 419 -16.87 -15.31 -19.80
N PHE A 420 -16.16 -15.40 -18.67
CA PHE A 420 -14.77 -14.98 -18.61
C PHE A 420 -13.84 -15.95 -19.35
N ASP A 421 -14.12 -17.26 -19.31
CA ASP A 421 -13.41 -18.26 -20.11
C ASP A 421 -13.55 -17.99 -21.62
N GLU A 422 -14.74 -17.59 -22.10
CA GLU A 422 -14.95 -17.15 -23.49
C GLU A 422 -14.10 -15.94 -23.88
N LEU A 423 -13.76 -15.07 -22.91
CA LEU A 423 -12.86 -13.93 -23.09
C LEU A 423 -11.37 -14.29 -22.99
N GLU A 424 -11.04 -15.58 -22.89
CA GLU A 424 -9.69 -16.12 -22.61
C GLU A 424 -9.15 -15.73 -21.21
N ILE A 425 -10.02 -15.29 -20.30
CA ILE A 425 -9.70 -14.93 -18.92
C ILE A 425 -10.13 -16.09 -18.00
N HIS A 426 -9.21 -17.01 -17.77
CA HIS A 426 -9.49 -18.26 -17.06
C HIS A 426 -9.72 -18.03 -15.56
N PRO A 427 -10.90 -18.33 -15.00
CA PRO A 427 -11.16 -18.15 -13.58
C PRO A 427 -10.42 -19.16 -12.71
N GLU A 428 -9.80 -18.67 -11.64
CA GLU A 428 -9.04 -19.48 -10.69
C GLU A 428 -9.87 -19.85 -9.48
N HIS A 429 -10.01 -21.15 -9.22
CA HIS A 429 -10.78 -21.67 -8.09
C HIS A 429 -9.91 -21.82 -6.83
N ILE A 430 -10.40 -21.29 -5.71
CA ILE A 430 -9.71 -21.35 -4.42
C ILE A 430 -10.68 -21.85 -3.36
N ASP A 431 -10.40 -23.03 -2.80
CA ASP A 431 -11.17 -23.60 -1.70
C ASP A 431 -10.78 -22.93 -0.37
N VAL A 432 -11.78 -22.40 0.33
CA VAL A 432 -11.60 -21.80 1.66
C VAL A 432 -11.78 -22.89 2.72
N THR A 433 -10.70 -23.22 3.41
CA THR A 433 -10.69 -24.22 4.49
C THR A 433 -10.70 -23.57 5.87
N THR A 434 -10.93 -24.37 6.92
CA THR A 434 -10.97 -23.93 8.33
C THR A 434 -9.61 -23.47 8.89
N ASP A 435 -8.51 -23.81 8.23
CA ASP A 435 -7.16 -23.62 8.76
C ASP A 435 -6.62 -22.20 8.54
N ASP A 436 -7.35 -21.36 7.80
CA ASP A 436 -6.97 -19.98 7.47
C ASP A 436 -8.03 -18.97 7.95
N PRO A 437 -8.10 -18.67 9.26
CA PRO A 437 -9.10 -17.75 9.82
C PRO A 437 -8.92 -16.31 9.31
N GLU A 438 -7.72 -15.96 8.86
CA GLU A 438 -7.38 -14.63 8.36
C GLU A 438 -7.38 -14.52 6.83
N TYR A 439 -7.61 -15.60 6.07
CA TYR A 439 -7.45 -15.60 4.61
C TYR A 439 -6.03 -15.26 4.14
N ALA A 440 -5.01 -15.50 4.97
CA ALA A 440 -3.62 -15.22 4.64
C ALA A 440 -3.11 -16.12 3.49
N ASP A 441 -3.47 -17.40 3.49
CA ASP A 441 -3.07 -18.36 2.47
C ASP A 441 -3.84 -18.11 1.15
N VAL A 442 -5.12 -17.76 1.26
CA VAL A 442 -5.94 -17.36 0.09
C VAL A 442 -5.36 -16.11 -0.56
N VAL A 443 -5.06 -15.08 0.23
CA VAL A 443 -4.45 -13.84 -0.29
C VAL A 443 -3.08 -14.13 -0.88
N LYS A 444 -2.27 -14.97 -0.24
CA LYS A 444 -0.95 -15.37 -0.75
C LYS A 444 -1.03 -16.09 -2.10
N LYS A 445 -1.98 -17.03 -2.27
CA LYS A 445 -2.19 -17.72 -3.54
C LYS A 445 -2.59 -16.72 -4.64
N ILE A 446 -3.48 -15.78 -4.31
CA ILE A 446 -3.89 -14.71 -5.25
C ILE A 446 -2.70 -13.81 -5.59
N THR A 447 -1.88 -13.42 -4.63
CA THR A 447 -0.72 -12.55 -4.88
C THR A 447 0.39 -13.24 -5.66
N GLU A 448 0.57 -14.55 -5.50
CA GLU A 448 1.48 -15.34 -6.32
C GLU A 448 1.03 -15.41 -7.80
N LEU A 449 -0.29 -15.46 -8.06
CA LEU A 449 -0.84 -15.52 -9.42
C LEU A 449 -0.87 -14.16 -10.12
N VAL A 450 -1.25 -13.10 -9.40
CA VAL A 450 -1.33 -11.73 -9.95
C VAL A 450 0.05 -11.08 -10.06
N GLY A 451 0.95 -11.39 -9.13
CA GLY A 451 2.32 -10.87 -9.09
C GLY A 451 2.49 -9.64 -8.19
N ALA A 452 3.61 -8.93 -8.37
CA ALA A 452 3.95 -7.79 -7.52
C ALA A 452 3.04 -6.57 -7.79
N PRO A 453 2.79 -5.71 -6.79
CA PRO A 453 2.06 -4.46 -6.98
C PRO A 453 2.69 -3.56 -8.04
N LYS A 454 1.86 -3.12 -9.00
CA LYS A 454 2.22 -2.26 -10.13
C LYS A 454 1.79 -0.80 -9.90
N ASN A 455 1.75 -0.36 -8.65
CA ASN A 455 1.43 1.02 -8.27
C ASN A 455 2.66 1.65 -7.60
N TYR A 456 2.64 2.96 -7.34
CA TYR A 456 3.62 3.56 -6.43
C TYR A 456 3.53 2.83 -5.09
N GLY A 457 4.62 2.15 -4.72
CA GLY A 457 4.72 1.53 -3.40
C GLY A 457 4.56 2.56 -2.28
N LEU A 458 4.52 2.07 -1.04
CA LEU A 458 4.39 2.89 0.17
C LEU A 458 5.33 4.10 0.11
N SER A 459 4.81 5.28 0.45
CA SER A 459 5.63 6.48 0.63
C SER A 459 6.72 6.22 1.67
N ARG A 460 7.85 6.94 1.65
CA ARG A 460 8.90 6.77 2.68
C ARG A 460 8.35 6.91 4.09
N GLU A 461 7.42 7.84 4.30
CA GLU A 461 6.78 8.07 5.59
C GLU A 461 5.85 6.90 5.99
N GLU A 462 5.14 6.31 5.03
CA GLU A 462 4.29 5.13 5.26
C GLU A 462 5.12 3.86 5.49
N GLN A 463 6.27 3.72 4.83
CA GLN A 463 7.23 2.64 5.07
C GLN A 463 7.79 2.73 6.47
N GLU A 464 8.24 3.92 6.89
CA GLU A 464 8.72 4.16 8.24
C GLU A 464 7.62 3.90 9.29
N GLU A 465 6.38 4.27 9.01
CA GLU A 465 5.25 4.00 9.90
C GLU A 465 4.91 2.51 10.00
N GLU A 466 4.92 1.79 8.87
CA GLU A 466 4.67 0.35 8.87
C GLU A 466 5.81 -0.42 9.56
N GLU A 467 7.06 0.02 9.38
CA GLU A 467 8.21 -0.51 10.10
C GLU A 467 8.09 -0.28 11.60
N ARG A 468 7.69 0.93 12.03
CA ARG A 468 7.40 1.23 13.45
C ARG A 468 6.31 0.29 13.99
N LYS A 469 5.21 0.14 13.25
CA LYS A 469 4.10 -0.73 13.66
C LYS A 469 4.51 -2.19 13.77
N LYS A 470 5.24 -2.72 12.79
CA LYS A 470 5.80 -4.09 12.83
C LYS A 470 6.77 -4.27 14.00
N GLU A 471 7.57 -3.26 14.31
CA GLU A 471 8.48 -3.30 15.44
C GLU A 471 7.72 -3.29 16.78
N GLU A 472 6.67 -2.48 16.91
CA GLU A 472 5.77 -2.46 18.06
C GLU A 472 5.04 -3.79 18.26
N GLU A 473 4.46 -4.35 17.22
CA GLU A 473 3.81 -5.67 17.26
C GLU A 473 4.80 -6.76 17.67
N ARG A 474 6.02 -6.73 17.13
CA ARG A 474 7.09 -7.67 17.51
C ARG A 474 7.49 -7.51 18.98
N LYS A 475 7.59 -6.28 19.47
CA LYS A 475 7.84 -5.99 20.90
C LYS A 475 6.71 -6.50 21.79
N GLN A 476 5.45 -6.30 21.39
CA GLN A 476 4.29 -6.79 22.12
C GLN A 476 4.24 -8.32 22.19
N LYS A 477 4.50 -9.02 21.07
CA LYS A 477 4.58 -10.50 21.06
C LYS A 477 5.67 -11.02 22.00
N VAL A 478 6.87 -10.46 21.92
CA VAL A 478 7.99 -10.85 22.80
C VAL A 478 7.67 -10.56 24.27
N ALA A 479 7.02 -9.44 24.58
CA ALA A 479 6.60 -9.11 25.94
C ALA A 479 5.52 -10.08 26.46
N ALA A 480 4.55 -10.46 25.61
CA ALA A 480 3.52 -11.43 25.97
C ALA A 480 4.11 -12.81 26.25
N GLU A 481 5.01 -13.31 25.38
CA GLU A 481 5.72 -14.58 25.59
C GLU A 481 6.59 -14.55 26.86
N ALA A 482 7.28 -13.43 27.13
CA ALA A 482 8.07 -13.27 28.34
C ALA A 482 7.20 -13.25 29.62
N ALA A 483 6.03 -12.61 29.57
CA ALA A 483 5.07 -12.58 30.67
C ALA A 483 4.47 -13.97 30.93
N GLU A 484 4.13 -14.71 29.88
CA GLU A 484 3.65 -16.09 29.98
C GLU A 484 4.73 -17.01 30.57
N ARG A 485 5.97 -16.92 30.08
CA ARG A 485 7.11 -17.67 30.60
C ARG A 485 7.38 -17.34 32.07
N LYS A 486 7.29 -16.07 32.46
CA LYS A 486 7.43 -15.64 33.86
C LYS A 486 6.33 -16.25 34.73
N ARG A 487 5.06 -16.21 34.32
CA ARG A 487 3.95 -16.85 35.03
C ARG A 487 4.16 -18.36 35.19
N ARG A 488 4.62 -19.04 34.14
CA ARG A 488 4.90 -20.47 34.17
C ARG A 488 6.05 -20.81 35.13
N ASN A 489 7.11 -20.00 35.14
CA ASN A 489 8.23 -20.16 36.07
C ASN A 489 7.81 -19.90 37.52
N GLU A 490 7.01 -18.85 37.77
CA GLU A 490 6.49 -18.53 39.11
C GLU A 490 5.56 -19.63 39.63
N ALA A 491 4.70 -20.19 38.78
CA ALA A 491 3.85 -21.33 39.12
C ALA A 491 4.68 -22.58 39.46
N ALA A 492 5.71 -22.89 38.67
CA ALA A 492 6.61 -24.02 38.96
C ALA A 492 7.40 -23.82 40.26
N LEU A 493 7.85 -22.59 40.54
CA LEU A 493 8.52 -22.28 41.81
C LEU A 493 7.58 -22.44 43.01
N ALA A 494 6.33 -22.00 42.88
CA ALA A 494 5.31 -22.14 43.92
C ALA A 494 4.96 -23.61 44.17
N GLU A 495 4.87 -24.43 43.12
CA GLU A 495 4.66 -25.87 43.24
C GLU A 495 5.84 -26.56 43.94
N MET A 496 7.07 -26.22 43.56
CA MET A 496 8.27 -26.76 44.21
C MET A 496 8.37 -26.35 45.69
N ALA A 497 8.00 -25.12 46.02
CA ALA A 497 7.96 -24.64 47.41
C ALA A 497 6.91 -25.39 48.24
N ALA A 498 5.70 -25.59 47.70
CA ALA A 498 4.65 -26.35 48.37
C ALA A 498 5.07 -27.81 48.63
N GLN A 499 5.71 -28.46 47.64
CA GLN A 499 6.26 -29.81 47.82
C GLN A 499 7.37 -29.85 48.87
N TYR A 500 8.21 -28.82 48.95
CA TYR A 500 9.26 -28.73 49.96
C TYR A 500 8.69 -28.56 51.37
N ASP A 501 7.68 -27.71 51.54
CA ASP A 501 7.01 -27.50 52.82
C ASP A 501 6.31 -28.78 53.30
N GLU A 502 5.60 -29.48 52.42
CA GLU A 502 4.98 -30.77 52.71
C GLU A 502 6.02 -31.83 53.08
N TRP A 503 7.17 -31.85 52.39
CA TRP A 503 8.27 -32.75 52.74
C TRP A 503 8.87 -32.43 54.12
N GLN A 504 9.00 -31.15 54.47
CA GLN A 504 9.49 -30.74 55.80
C GLN A 504 8.52 -31.15 56.92
N GLU A 505 7.21 -30.97 56.73
CA GLU A 505 6.20 -31.41 57.69
C GLU A 505 6.28 -32.93 57.90
N ASN A 506 6.29 -33.70 56.81
CA ASN A 506 6.43 -35.16 56.86
C ASN A 506 7.71 -35.60 57.57
N LEU A 507 8.85 -34.95 57.28
CA LEU A 507 10.13 -35.25 57.94
C LEU A 507 10.05 -35.00 59.45
N SER A 508 9.45 -33.89 59.86
CA SER A 508 9.26 -33.55 61.27
C SER A 508 8.37 -34.58 61.99
N GLU A 509 7.36 -35.10 61.30
CA GLU A 509 6.47 -36.12 61.83
C GLU A 509 7.18 -37.47 61.97
N VAL A 510 8.01 -37.86 60.99
CA VAL A 510 8.85 -39.07 61.07
C VAL A 510 9.83 -38.97 62.24
N GLN A 511 10.51 -37.83 62.42
CA GLN A 511 11.42 -37.63 63.55
C GLN A 511 10.70 -37.74 64.89
N ARG A 512 9.46 -37.22 64.99
CA ARG A 512 8.63 -37.37 66.19
C ARG A 512 8.30 -38.84 66.45
N GLN A 513 7.89 -39.58 65.43
CA GLN A 513 7.58 -41.01 65.54
C GLN A 513 8.82 -41.83 65.93
N GLU A 514 9.99 -41.56 65.35
CA GLU A 514 11.25 -42.22 65.72
C GLU A 514 11.61 -41.97 67.18
N LYS A 515 11.44 -40.73 67.66
CA LYS A 515 11.70 -40.38 69.06
C LYS A 515 10.75 -41.11 70.01
N GLU A 516 9.46 -41.12 69.71
CA GLU A 516 8.45 -41.86 70.49
C GLU A 516 8.75 -43.36 70.53
N LEU A 517 9.17 -43.95 69.41
CA LEU A 517 9.56 -45.35 69.32
C LEU A 517 10.85 -45.64 70.12
N HIS A 518 11.83 -44.76 70.05
CA HIS A 518 13.06 -44.87 70.83
C HIS A 518 12.78 -44.79 72.34
N ASP A 519 11.93 -43.85 72.76
CA ASP A 519 11.49 -43.71 74.15
C ASP A 519 10.76 -44.99 74.60
N ALA A 520 9.86 -45.54 73.76
CA ALA A 520 9.17 -46.80 74.01
C ALA A 520 10.11 -48.01 74.13
N HIS A 521 11.17 -48.08 73.31
CA HIS A 521 12.20 -49.11 73.42
C HIS A 521 13.07 -48.96 74.68
N SER A 522 13.29 -47.73 75.14
CA SER A 522 14.06 -47.45 76.35
C SER A 522 13.26 -47.74 77.64
N LEU A 523 11.92 -47.75 77.57
CA LEU A 523 11.01 -47.92 78.70
C LEU A 523 11.22 -49.24 79.49
N PRO A 524 11.30 -50.43 78.86
CA PRO A 524 11.58 -51.68 79.57
C PRO A 524 12.92 -51.66 80.32
N LEU A 525 13.97 -51.14 79.69
CA LEU A 525 15.29 -51.02 80.30
C LEU A 525 15.26 -50.03 81.47
N ARG A 526 14.60 -48.88 81.30
CA ARG A 526 14.43 -47.87 82.35
C ARG A 526 13.62 -48.42 83.52
N ASN A 527 12.56 -49.18 83.25
CA ASN A 527 11.77 -49.86 84.29
C ASN A 527 12.58 -50.94 85.02
N TYR A 528 13.40 -51.70 84.31
CA TYR A 528 14.30 -52.69 84.92
C TYR A 528 15.33 -52.01 85.83
N LEU A 529 16.00 -50.97 85.35
CA LEU A 529 16.97 -50.19 86.14
C LEU A 529 16.29 -49.57 87.37
N MET A 530 15.11 -48.96 87.21
CA MET A 530 14.34 -48.36 88.32
C MET A 530 13.88 -49.40 89.36
N LYS A 531 13.56 -50.63 88.95
CA LYS A 531 13.04 -51.65 89.86
C LYS A 531 14.12 -52.44 90.59
N TYR A 532 15.21 -52.79 89.89
CA TYR A 532 16.21 -53.73 90.44
C TYR A 532 17.53 -53.06 90.80
N VAL A 533 17.96 -52.03 90.05
CA VAL A 533 19.28 -51.39 90.26
C VAL A 533 19.16 -50.17 91.17
N MET A 534 18.17 -49.32 90.93
CA MET A 534 18.01 -48.05 91.64
C MET A 534 17.78 -48.20 93.15
N PRO A 535 17.00 -49.17 93.68
CA PRO A 535 16.84 -49.32 95.13
C PRO A 535 18.15 -49.68 95.83
N SER A 536 18.94 -50.59 95.25
CA SER A 536 20.24 -51.01 95.77
C SER A 536 21.27 -49.88 95.67
N LEU A 537 21.31 -49.17 94.54
CA LEU A 537 22.18 -48.01 94.35
C LEU A 537 21.80 -46.85 95.29
N THR A 538 20.51 -46.57 95.47
CA THR A 538 20.02 -45.51 96.35
C THR A 538 20.33 -45.82 97.81
N ALA A 539 20.17 -47.08 98.24
CA ALA A 539 20.58 -47.53 99.58
C ALA A 539 22.09 -47.37 99.78
N ALA A 540 22.90 -47.82 98.82
CA ALA A 540 24.35 -47.68 98.85
C ALA A 540 24.79 -46.20 98.87
N MET A 541 24.14 -45.34 98.07
CA MET A 541 24.39 -43.89 98.06
C MET A 541 24.00 -43.24 99.38
N THR A 542 22.88 -43.62 99.98
CA THR A 542 22.46 -43.10 101.29
C THR A 542 23.48 -43.50 102.37
N GLU A 543 23.96 -44.74 102.34
CA GLU A 543 24.96 -45.28 103.26
C GLU A 543 26.33 -44.60 103.08
N CYS A 544 26.75 -44.39 101.84
CA CYS A 544 27.95 -43.64 101.48
C CYS A 544 27.88 -42.19 101.98
N THR A 545 26.72 -41.56 101.87
CA THR A 545 26.50 -40.18 102.35
C THR A 545 26.56 -40.10 103.89
N ARG A 546 26.21 -41.19 104.59
CA ARG A 546 26.25 -41.32 106.05
C ARG A 546 27.67 -41.52 106.58
N ILE A 547 28.46 -42.37 105.92
CA ILE A 547 29.81 -42.76 106.38
C ILE A 547 30.88 -41.76 105.91
N LYS A 548 30.65 -41.06 104.78
CA LYS A 548 31.61 -40.16 104.13
C LYS A 548 33.03 -40.76 104.02
N PRO A 549 33.19 -41.86 103.28
CA PRO A 549 34.51 -42.45 103.01
C PRO A 549 35.39 -41.51 102.18
N GLU A 550 36.72 -41.67 102.25
CA GLU A 550 37.67 -40.88 101.48
C GLU A 550 37.55 -41.10 99.96
N ASP A 551 37.13 -42.30 99.52
CA ASP A 551 36.74 -42.58 98.14
C ASP A 551 35.28 -43.10 98.07
N PRO A 552 34.32 -42.26 97.65
CA PRO A 552 32.92 -42.66 97.55
C PRO A 552 32.62 -43.60 96.38
N VAL A 553 33.45 -43.64 95.33
CA VAL A 553 33.22 -44.51 94.16
C VAL A 553 33.59 -45.95 94.48
N ASP A 554 34.77 -46.15 95.09
CA ASP A 554 35.24 -47.47 95.51
C ASP A 554 34.33 -48.07 96.60
N PHE A 555 33.90 -47.24 97.56
CA PHE A 555 32.96 -47.67 98.61
C PHE A 555 31.61 -48.13 98.04
N LEU A 556 31.05 -47.41 97.06
CA LEU A 556 29.81 -47.82 96.39
C LEU A 556 29.97 -49.13 95.62
N ALA A 557 31.12 -49.32 94.95
CA ALA A 557 31.41 -50.54 94.21
C ALA A 557 31.53 -51.75 95.16
N GLU A 558 32.29 -51.65 96.26
CA GLU A 558 32.40 -52.71 97.26
C GLU A 558 31.06 -53.04 97.91
N HIS A 559 30.27 -52.02 98.27
CA HIS A 559 28.98 -52.20 98.94
C HIS A 559 27.96 -52.91 98.04
N LEU A 560 27.92 -52.59 96.74
CA LEU A 560 27.07 -53.27 95.76
C LEU A 560 27.56 -54.70 95.49
N LEU A 561 28.88 -54.93 95.45
CA LEU A 561 29.47 -56.25 95.26
C LEU A 561 29.22 -57.20 96.45
N GLN A 562 29.31 -56.70 97.68
CA GLN A 562 29.00 -57.49 98.88
C GLN A 562 27.53 -57.89 98.96
N LYS A 563 26.62 -56.99 98.59
CA LYS A 563 25.18 -57.26 98.66
C LYS A 563 24.71 -58.24 97.59
N ASN A 564 25.28 -58.20 96.39
CA ASN A 564 25.06 -59.18 95.32
C ASN A 564 25.62 -60.59 95.62
N GLN A 565 26.46 -60.76 96.65
CA GLN A 565 26.92 -62.08 97.09
C GLN A 565 26.04 -62.71 98.18
N GLN A 566 25.07 -61.95 98.74
CA GLN A 566 24.18 -62.38 99.82
C GLN A 566 22.71 -62.56 99.40
N GLU A 567 22.34 -62.12 98.19
CA GLU A 567 21.07 -62.38 97.47
C GLU A 567 21.32 -63.34 96.31
#